data_AF-A0A9D6DFA8-F1
#
_entry.id   AF-A0A9D6DFA8-F1
#
_cell.length_a   1.000
_cell.length_b   1.000
_cell.length_c   1.000
_cell.angle_alpha   90.00
_cell.angle_beta   90.00
_cell.angle_gamma   90.00
#
_symmetry.space_group_name_H-M   'P 1'
#
loop_
_entity.id
_entity.type
_entity.pdbx_description
1 polymer ?
#
loop_
_entity_poly.entity_id
_entity_poly.type
_entity_poly.pdbx_seq_one_letter_code
_entity_poly.pdbx_strand_id
1 'polypeptide(L)'
;DYLKLSEPQRRQWHEMEHGFMQELNSAWGDIRAHRERMIRQIFSERPDAAVIEAERAAISRLQERQQRRVIEQLMAERNMLDPAQRAALAELLLRQEPPGTLEERLHGK
;
A
#
# COMPACT_ATOMS: atom_id res chain seq x y z
N ASP A 1 0.85 -9.68 -23.01
CA ASP A 1 1.64 -9.09 -21.93
C ASP A 1 2.30 -7.79 -22.33
N TYR A 2 1.90 -6.69 -21.70
CA TYR A 2 2.46 -5.34 -21.92
C TYR A 2 3.98 -5.28 -21.65
N LEU A 3 4.46 -5.98 -20.61
CA LEU A 3 5.88 -6.01 -20.23
C LEU A 3 6.71 -7.05 -21.01
N LYS A 4 6.11 -7.89 -21.86
CA LYS A 4 6.81 -8.95 -22.63
C LYS A 4 7.83 -9.75 -21.78
N LEU A 5 7.43 -10.15 -20.57
CA LEU A 5 8.29 -10.96 -19.69
C LEU A 5 8.64 -12.30 -20.36
N SER A 6 9.84 -12.82 -20.09
CA SER A 6 10.18 -14.21 -20.38
C SER A 6 9.49 -15.16 -19.39
N GLU A 7 9.44 -16.46 -19.69
CA GLU A 7 8.86 -17.44 -18.75
C GLU A 7 9.55 -17.49 -17.38
N PRO A 8 10.90 -17.46 -17.28
CA PRO A 8 11.58 -17.34 -15.99
C PRO A 8 11.20 -16.06 -15.24
N GLN A 9 11.13 -14.92 -15.96
CA GLN A 9 10.72 -13.65 -15.38
C GLN A 9 9.27 -13.70 -14.87
N ARG A 10 8.34 -14.30 -15.61
CA ARG A 10 6.94 -14.44 -15.16
C ARG A 10 6.82 -15.24 -13.87
N ARG A 11 7.58 -16.34 -13.73
CA ARG A 11 7.58 -17.13 -12.50
C ARG A 11 8.09 -16.32 -11.31
N GLN A 12 9.24 -15.68 -11.47
CA GLN A 12 9.82 -14.84 -10.43
C GLN A 12 8.91 -13.66 -10.07
N TRP A 13 8.26 -13.03 -11.06
CA TRP A 13 7.31 -11.96 -10.84
C TRP A 13 6.13 -12.41 -9.97
N HIS A 14 5.50 -13.53 -10.29
CA HIS A 14 4.36 -14.05 -9.52
C HIS A 14 4.72 -14.44 -8.09
N GLU A 15 5.92 -14.99 -7.86
CA GLU A 15 6.40 -15.30 -6.51
C GLU A 15 6.55 -14.04 -5.66
N MET A 16 7.16 -12.98 -6.22
CA MET A 16 7.29 -11.70 -5.52
C MET A 16 5.92 -11.04 -5.27
N GLU A 17 5.04 -11.06 -6.28
CA GLU A 17 3.71 -10.47 -6.20
C GLU A 17 2.84 -11.15 -5.14
N HIS A 18 2.89 -12.47 -5.03
CA HIS A 18 2.07 -13.20 -4.07
C HIS A 18 2.41 -12.84 -2.62
N GLY A 19 3.70 -12.81 -2.27
CA GLY A 19 4.13 -12.40 -0.92
C GLY A 19 3.75 -10.95 -0.63
N PHE A 20 3.99 -10.06 -1.59
CA PHE A 20 3.66 -8.64 -1.48
C PHE A 20 2.16 -8.40 -1.27
N MET A 21 1.29 -9.07 -2.04
CA MET A 21 -0.17 -8.94 -1.92
C MET A 21 -0.70 -9.42 -0.57
N GLN A 22 -0.14 -10.50 -0.02
CA GLN A 22 -0.50 -10.98 1.32
C GLN A 22 -0.15 -9.95 2.40
N GLU A 23 1.04 -9.37 2.33
CA GLU A 23 1.49 -8.33 3.27
C GLU A 23 0.62 -7.07 3.19
N LEU A 24 0.29 -6.60 1.97
CA LEU A 24 -0.60 -5.46 1.78
C LEU A 24 -1.98 -5.72 2.40
N ASN A 25 -2.59 -6.88 2.10
CA ASN A 25 -3.90 -7.25 2.63
C ASN A 25 -3.92 -7.30 4.17
N SER A 26 -2.88 -7.88 4.78
CA SER A 26 -2.75 -7.91 6.24
C SER A 26 -2.67 -6.49 6.82
N ALA A 27 -1.84 -5.64 6.24
CA ALA A 27 -1.65 -4.27 6.73
C ALA A 27 -2.91 -3.40 6.58
N TRP A 28 -3.75 -3.64 5.57
CA TRP A 28 -5.08 -3.03 5.47
C TRP A 28 -6.02 -3.45 6.59
N GLY A 29 -5.98 -4.73 7.00
CA GLY A 29 -6.71 -5.25 8.14
C GLY A 29 -6.31 -4.55 9.45
N ASP A 30 -5.01 -4.40 9.68
CA ASP A 30 -4.47 -3.73 10.87
C ASP A 30 -4.89 -2.25 10.92
N ILE A 31 -4.69 -1.52 9.81
CA ILE A 31 -5.08 -0.10 9.72
C ILE A 31 -6.58 0.07 9.97
N ARG A 32 -7.42 -0.81 9.43
CA ARG A 32 -8.87 -0.79 9.66
C ARG A 32 -9.19 -0.98 11.14
N ALA A 33 -8.55 -1.92 11.82
CA ALA A 33 -8.77 -2.18 13.24
C ALA A 33 -8.37 -0.97 14.12
N HIS A 34 -7.21 -0.36 13.86
CA HIS A 34 -6.79 0.86 14.55
C HIS A 34 -7.76 2.02 14.31
N ARG A 35 -8.19 2.20 13.05
CA ARG A 35 -9.14 3.25 12.69
C ARG A 35 -10.49 3.05 13.38
N GLU A 36 -10.99 1.83 13.44
CA GLU A 36 -12.23 1.52 14.15
C GLU A 36 -12.14 1.86 15.64
N ARG A 37 -11.05 1.46 16.31
CA ARG A 37 -10.82 1.82 17.73
C ARG A 37 -10.73 3.32 17.94
N MET A 38 -10.00 4.03 17.07
CA MET A 38 -9.90 5.49 17.10
C MET A 38 -11.28 6.16 16.95
N ILE A 39 -12.09 5.74 15.97
CA ILE A 39 -13.44 6.26 15.75
C ILE A 39 -14.31 6.00 17.00
N ARG A 40 -14.31 4.77 17.53
CA ARG A 40 -15.06 4.44 18.75
C ARG A 40 -14.66 5.31 19.93
N GLN A 41 -13.38 5.63 20.09
CA GLN A 41 -12.90 6.50 21.16
C GLN A 41 -13.33 7.95 20.98
N ILE A 42 -13.24 8.48 19.76
CA ILE A 42 -13.66 9.86 19.41
C ILE A 42 -15.15 10.08 19.74
N PHE A 43 -16.00 9.08 19.47
CA PHE A 43 -17.46 9.18 19.66
C PHE A 43 -17.96 8.57 20.99
N SER A 44 -17.05 8.25 21.93
CA SER A 44 -17.44 7.76 23.25
C SER A 44 -17.96 8.88 24.16
N GLU A 45 -18.69 8.52 25.23
CA GLU A 45 -19.20 9.51 26.21
C GLU A 45 -18.09 10.32 26.90
N ARG A 46 -16.89 9.74 27.02
CA ARG A 46 -15.71 10.38 27.60
C ARG A 46 -14.48 10.06 26.74
N PRO A 47 -14.25 10.84 25.67
CA PRO A 47 -13.10 10.63 24.79
C PRO A 47 -11.78 10.73 25.57
N ASP A 48 -10.85 9.83 25.23
CA ASP A 48 -9.50 9.82 25.79
C ASP A 48 -8.52 10.21 24.68
N ALA A 49 -7.95 11.41 24.81
CA ALA A 49 -7.02 11.95 23.84
C ALA A 49 -5.75 11.11 23.71
N ALA A 50 -5.28 10.47 24.80
CA ALA A 50 -4.08 9.64 24.76
C ALA A 50 -4.31 8.36 23.95
N VAL A 51 -5.49 7.75 24.07
CA VAL A 51 -5.87 6.58 23.27
C VAL A 51 -6.02 6.96 21.79
N ILE A 52 -6.69 8.08 21.49
CA ILE A 52 -6.87 8.56 20.12
C ILE A 52 -5.50 8.80 19.45
N GLU A 53 -4.58 9.45 20.16
CA GLU A 53 -3.25 9.73 19.63
C GLU A 53 -2.40 8.46 19.47
N ALA A 54 -2.53 7.49 20.37
CA ALA A 54 -1.87 6.20 20.25
C ALA A 54 -2.33 5.43 19.00
N GLU A 55 -3.64 5.41 18.72
CA GLU A 55 -4.20 4.77 17.53
C GLU A 55 -3.77 5.51 16.25
N ARG A 56 -3.79 6.86 16.24
CA ARG A 56 -3.27 7.68 15.12
C ARG A 56 -1.81 7.37 14.82
N ALA A 57 -0.96 7.34 15.84
CA ALA A 57 0.46 7.04 15.70
C ALA A 57 0.69 5.61 15.19
N ALA A 58 -0.12 4.63 15.62
CA ALA A 58 -0.06 3.27 15.10
C ALA A 58 -0.43 3.20 13.61
N ILE A 59 -1.49 3.88 13.18
CA ILE A 59 -1.87 3.98 11.76
C ILE A 59 -0.72 4.57 10.94
N SER A 60 -0.13 5.67 11.41
CA SER A 60 0.98 6.33 10.70
C SER A 60 2.19 5.40 10.52
N ARG A 61 2.58 4.64 11.56
CA ARG A 61 3.66 3.64 11.47
C ARG A 61 3.34 2.53 10.46
N LEU A 62 2.09 2.06 10.43
CA LEU A 62 1.65 1.03 9.49
C LEU A 62 1.69 1.53 8.04
N GLN A 63 1.23 2.77 7.81
CA GLN A 63 1.27 3.42 6.52
C GLN A 63 2.70 3.66 6.03
N GLU A 64 3.61 4.11 6.90
CA GLU A 64 5.03 4.28 6.55
C GLU A 64 5.67 2.94 6.16
N ARG A 65 5.39 1.87 6.92
CA ARG A 65 5.86 0.52 6.63
C ARG A 65 5.34 0.03 5.28
N GLN A 66 4.05 0.24 4.98
CA GLN A 66 3.47 -0.09 3.68
C GLN A 66 4.16 0.66 2.54
N GLN A 67 4.34 1.98 2.67
CA GLN A 67 4.98 2.79 1.62
C GLN A 67 6.40 2.30 1.34
N ARG A 68 7.17 2.01 2.40
CA ARG A 68 8.52 1.45 2.26
C ARG A 68 8.50 0.12 1.51
N ARG A 69 7.56 -0.76 1.86
CA ARG A 69 7.41 -2.06 1.23
C ARG A 69 7.06 -1.98 -0.26
N VAL A 70 6.21 -1.04 -0.66
CA VAL A 70 5.91 -0.77 -2.08
C VAL A 70 7.19 -0.40 -2.83
N ILE A 71 8.03 0.48 -2.26
CA ILE A 71 9.30 0.87 -2.90
C ILE A 71 10.25 -0.33 -3.01
N GLU A 72 10.39 -1.13 -1.96
CA GLU A 72 11.21 -2.35 -1.99
C GLU A 72 10.77 -3.34 -3.08
N GLN A 73 9.45 -3.55 -3.21
CA GLN A 73 8.87 -4.40 -4.26
C GLN A 73 9.19 -3.87 -5.66
N LEU A 74 8.98 -2.57 -5.90
CA LEU A 74 9.30 -1.94 -7.19
C LEU A 74 10.80 -2.01 -7.53
N MET A 75 11.67 -1.91 -6.52
CA MET A 75 13.11 -2.09 -6.71
C MET A 75 13.45 -3.53 -7.08
N ALA A 76 12.81 -4.53 -6.46
CA ALA A 76 13.00 -5.93 -6.77
C ALA A 76 12.53 -6.27 -8.20
N GLU A 77 11.34 -5.79 -8.58
CA GLU A 77 10.80 -5.90 -9.94
C GLU A 77 11.76 -5.25 -10.95
N ARG A 78 12.21 -4.02 -10.70
CA ARG A 78 13.19 -3.35 -11.57
C ARG A 78 14.45 -4.19 -11.81
N ASN A 79 14.95 -4.87 -10.78
CA ASN A 79 16.20 -5.63 -10.86
C ASN A 79 16.11 -6.86 -11.78
N MET A 80 14.93 -7.49 -11.89
CA MET A 80 14.71 -8.64 -12.78
C MET A 80 14.40 -8.25 -14.24
N LEU A 81 14.06 -6.99 -14.50
CA LEU A 81 13.68 -6.49 -15.82
C LEU A 81 14.88 -5.99 -16.63
N ASP A 82 14.80 -6.10 -17.95
CA ASP A 82 15.73 -5.47 -18.89
C ASP A 82 15.41 -3.97 -19.08
N PRO A 83 16.28 -3.19 -19.76
CA PRO A 83 16.05 -1.75 -19.95
C PRO A 83 14.72 -1.38 -20.64
N ALA A 84 14.29 -2.14 -21.64
CA ALA A 84 13.05 -1.87 -22.36
C ALA A 84 11.82 -2.19 -21.48
N GLN A 85 11.88 -3.29 -20.74
CA GLN A 85 10.85 -3.70 -19.79
C GLN A 85 10.72 -2.71 -18.62
N ARG A 86 11.84 -2.17 -18.11
CA ARG A 86 11.85 -1.13 -17.07
C ARG A 86 11.15 0.15 -17.53
N ALA A 87 11.42 0.58 -18.76
CA ALA A 87 10.78 1.77 -19.33
C ALA A 87 9.26 1.58 -19.46
N ALA A 88 8.83 0.41 -19.94
CA ALA A 88 7.42 0.06 -20.02
C ALA A 88 6.76 0.02 -18.63
N LEU A 89 7.39 -0.60 -17.62
CA LEU A 89 6.86 -0.61 -16.26
C LEU A 89 6.70 0.80 -15.67
N ALA A 90 7.69 1.66 -15.85
CA ALA A 90 7.61 3.05 -15.39
C ALA A 90 6.47 3.82 -16.06
N GLU A 91 6.30 3.66 -17.37
CA GLU A 91 5.19 4.27 -18.11
C GLU A 91 3.83 3.79 -17.58
N LEU A 92 3.70 2.50 -17.31
CA LEU A 92 2.47 1.93 -16.75
C LEU A 92 2.14 2.52 -15.38
N LEU A 93 3.12 2.61 -14.49
CA LEU A 93 2.93 3.10 -13.12
C LEU A 93 2.56 4.59 -13.10
N LEU A 94 3.16 5.41 -13.96
CA LEU A 94 2.86 6.85 -14.06
C LEU A 94 1.46 7.15 -14.62
N ARG A 95 0.87 6.22 -15.38
CA ARG A 95 -0.49 6.35 -15.92
C ARG A 95 -1.58 5.98 -14.90
N GLN A 96 -1.23 5.33 -13.78
CA GLN A 96 -2.20 5.00 -12.75
C GLN A 96 -2.54 6.27 -11.97
N GLU A 97 -3.83 6.63 -11.92
CA GLU A 97 -4.28 7.67 -10.99
C GLU A 97 -4.06 7.19 -9.54
N PRO A 98 -3.64 8.07 -8.62
CA PRO A 98 -3.51 7.68 -7.23
C PRO A 98 -4.88 7.24 -6.68
N PRO A 99 -4.93 6.17 -5.85
CA PRO A 99 -6.17 5.81 -5.18
C PRO A 99 -6.59 6.96 -4.26
N GLY A 100 -7.80 7.49 -4.51
CA GLY A 100 -8.30 8.65 -3.80
C GLY A 100 -8.33 8.48 -2.27
N THR A 101 -7.98 9.54 -1.55
CA THR A 101 -7.93 9.55 -0.09
C THR A 101 -9.33 9.45 0.51
N LEU A 102 -9.40 9.23 1.83
CA LEU A 102 -10.68 9.28 2.54
C LEU A 102 -11.30 10.69 2.50
N GLU A 103 -10.48 11.73 2.58
CA GLU A 103 -10.94 13.13 2.54
C GLU A 103 -11.60 13.46 1.20
N GLU A 104 -11.06 12.97 0.08
CA GLU A 104 -11.67 13.14 -1.25
C GLU A 104 -13.05 12.45 -1.35
N ARG A 105 -13.27 11.35 -0.62
CA ARG A 105 -14.56 10.65 -0.55
C ARG A 105 -15.56 11.30 0.39
N LEU A 106 -15.10 12.07 1.37
CA LEU A 106 -15.95 12.78 2.32
C LEU A 106 -16.35 14.18 1.81
N HIS A 107 -15.49 14.82 1.03
CA HIS A 107 -15.74 16.18 0.54
C HIS A 107 -16.30 16.24 -0.87
N GLY A 108 -16.31 15.12 -1.62
CA GLY A 108 -16.72 15.11 -3.02
C GLY A 108 -15.75 15.92 -3.88
N LYS A 109 -15.58 15.53 -5.14
CA LYS A 109 -15.02 16.48 -6.11
C LYS A 109 -16.07 17.53 -6.45
#